data_AF-A0A1V9XZR3-F1
#
_entry.id   AF-A0A1V9XZR3-F1
#
_cell.length_a   1.000
_cell.length_b   1.000
_cell.length_c   1.000
_cell.angle_alpha   90.00
_cell.angle_beta   90.00
_cell.angle_gamma   90.00
#
_symmetry.space_group_name_H-M   'P 1'
#
loop_
_entity.id
_entity.type
_entity.pdbx_description
1 polymer ?
#
loop_
_entity_poly.entity_id
_entity_poly.type
_entity_poly.pdbx_seq_one_letter_code
_entity_poly.pdbx_strand_id
1 'polypeptide(L)' 'MQVPPRLLEYLQSSRELRSLLQNPHLRDLLSKLASQSDPARTLDQLMQEPLFIEFADACMDVIEPPEQ' A
#
# COMPACT_ATOMS: atom_id res chain seq x y z
N MET A 1 -1.44 10.46 -11.36
CA MET A 1 -0.25 9.80 -11.91
C MET A 1 -0.38 8.31 -11.65
N GLN A 2 -0.08 7.46 -12.64
CA GLN A 2 -0.07 6.01 -12.45
C GLN A 2 1.37 5.56 -12.16
N VAL A 3 1.58 4.77 -11.11
CA VAL A 3 2.91 4.23 -10.79
C VAL A 3 3.32 3.24 -11.89
N PRO A 4 4.51 3.39 -12.50
CA PRO A 4 5.01 2.43 -13.49
C PRO A 4 5.09 1.01 -12.92
N PRO A 5 4.66 -0.04 -13.65
CA PRO A 5 4.67 -1.42 -13.14
C PRO A 5 6.04 -1.90 -12.66
N ARG A 6 7.12 -1.42 -13.28
CA ARG A 6 8.50 -1.73 -12.87
C ARG A 6 8.82 -1.26 -11.46
N LEU A 7 8.25 -0.12 -11.03
CA LEU A 7 8.44 0.35 -9.66
C LEU A 7 7.70 -0.53 -8.65
N LEU A 8 6.55 -1.08 -9.05
CA LEU A 8 5.77 -2.00 -8.22
C LEU A 8 6.51 -3.33 -7.98
N GLU A 9 7.37 -3.76 -8.91
CA GLU A 9 8.22 -4.95 -8.70
C GLU A 9 9.20 -4.76 -7.53
N TYR A 10 9.60 -3.52 -7.20
CA TYR A 10 10.50 -3.28 -6.07
C TYR A 10 9.81 -3.49 -4.71
N LEU A 11 8.48 -3.35 -4.64
CA LEU A 11 7.71 -3.59 -3.41
C LEU A 11 7.94 -5.01 -2.87
N GLN A 12 8.14 -5.98 -3.76
CA GLN A 12 8.39 -7.37 -3.37
C GLN A 12 9.71 -7.55 -2.61
N SER A 13 10.67 -6.63 -2.77
CA SER A 13 11.99 -6.70 -2.14
C SER A 13 12.01 -6.13 -0.71
N SER A 14 11.00 -5.33 -0.34
CA SER A 14 10.91 -4.73 0.99
C SER A 14 10.53 -5.76 2.04
N ARG A 15 11.40 -5.93 3.03
CA ARG A 15 11.16 -6.80 4.19
C ARG A 15 10.05 -6.24 5.08
N GLU A 16 9.95 -4.91 5.17
CA GLU A 16 8.94 -4.21 5.92
C GLU A 16 7.54 -4.43 5.34
N LEU A 17 7.37 -4.24 4.03
CA LEU A 17 6.10 -4.53 3.35
C LEU A 17 5.70 -6.00 3.53
N ARG A 18 6.65 -6.93 3.43
CA ARG A 18 6.39 -8.36 3.71
C ARG A 18 5.97 -8.62 5.16
N SER A 19 6.46 -7.83 6.11
CA SER A 19 6.09 -7.93 7.52
C SER A 19 4.68 -7.39 7.75
N LEU A 20 4.37 -6.20 7.23
CA LEU A 20 3.04 -5.60 7.29
C LEU A 20 2.00 -6.51 6.64
N LEU A 21 2.32 -7.08 5.48
CA LEU A 21 1.48 -8.05 4.79
C LEU A 21 1.32 -9.37 5.54
N GLN A 22 2.00 -9.66 6.66
CA GLN A 22 1.66 -10.80 7.53
C GLN A 22 0.41 -10.53 8.38
N ASN A 23 0.04 -9.26 8.55
CA ASN A 23 -1.14 -8.88 9.30
C ASN A 23 -2.42 -9.24 8.51
N PRO A 24 -3.28 -10.15 9.03
CA PRO A 24 -4.48 -10.55 8.33
C PRO A 24 -5.49 -9.41 8.17
N HIS A 25 -5.51 -8.44 9.09
CA HIS A 25 -6.38 -7.28 8.99
C HIS A 25 -6.00 -6.41 7.79
N LEU A 26 -4.70 -6.15 7.60
CA LEU A 26 -4.23 -5.39 6.44
C LEU A 26 -4.60 -6.07 5.12
N ARG A 27 -4.45 -7.40 5.04
CA ARG A 27 -4.85 -8.16 3.84
C ARG A 27 -6.34 -8.04 3.55
N ASP A 28 -7.18 -8.02 4.59
CA ASP A 28 -8.62 -7.84 4.45
C ASP A 28 -8.96 -6.42 3.94
N LEU A 29 -8.31 -5.39 4.48
CA LEU A 29 -8.46 -4.00 3.99
C LEU A 29 -8.06 -3.87 2.51
N LEU A 30 -6.92 -4.45 2.13
CA LEU A 30 -6.45 -4.46 0.74
C LEU A 30 -7.39 -5.23 -0.19
N SER A 31 -7.91 -6.38 0.26
CA SER A 31 -8.85 -7.19 -0.53
C SER A 31 -10.20 -6.49 -0.70
N LYS A 32 -10.67 -5.80 0.35
CA LYS A 32 -11.85 -4.93 0.28
C LYS A 32 -11.64 -3.84 -0.75
N LEU A 33 -10.54 -3.08 -0.66
CA LEU A 33 -10.20 -2.02 -1.61
C LEU A 33 -10.16 -2.53 -3.06
N ALA A 34 -9.49 -3.66 -3.30
CA ALA A 34 -9.36 -4.26 -4.63
C ALA A 34 -10.69 -4.74 -5.23
N SER A 35 -11.71 -4.97 -4.41
CA SER A 35 -13.03 -5.43 -4.86
C SER A 35 -14.07 -4.31 -4.98
N GLN A 36 -13.75 -3.06 -4.60
CA GLN A 36 -14.70 -1.95 -4.68
C GLN A 36 -14.80 -1.36 -6.09
N SER A 37 -16.04 -1.02 -6.48
CA SER A 37 -16.35 -0.30 -7.72
C SER A 37 -15.86 1.15 -7.71
N ASP A 38 -15.77 1.76 -6.52
CA ASP A 38 -15.26 3.10 -6.28
C ASP A 38 -14.11 3.04 -5.24
N PRO A 39 -12.88 2.75 -5.71
CA PRO A 39 -11.73 2.62 -4.83
C PRO A 39 -11.32 3.97 -4.22
N ALA A 40 -11.64 5.11 -4.83
CA ALA A 40 -11.26 6.42 -4.32
C ALA A 40 -11.96 6.74 -2.99
N ARG A 41 -13.28 6.56 -2.94
CA ARG A 41 -14.06 6.76 -1.71
C ARG A 41 -13.66 5.79 -0.60
N THR A 42 -13.30 4.57 -0.98
CA THR A 42 -12.85 3.53 -0.05
C THR A 42 -11.47 3.87 0.49
N LEU A 43 -10.58 4.39 -0.36
CA LEU A 43 -9.25 4.83 0.02
C LEU A 43 -9.31 5.93 1.09
N ASP A 44 -10.20 6.91 0.95
CA ASP A 44 -10.38 7.97 1.97
C ASP A 44 -10.71 7.40 3.37
N GLN A 45 -11.51 6.34 3.43
CA GLN A 45 -11.83 5.66 4.69
C GLN A 45 -10.64 4.88 5.23
N LEU A 46 -9.94 4.15 4.35
CA LEU A 46 -8.76 3.39 4.73
C LEU A 46 -7.61 4.30 5.18
N MET A 47 -7.54 5.53 4.69
CA MET A 47 -6.56 6.51 5.14
C MET A 47 -6.80 7.03 6.57
N GLN A 48 -7.87 6.58 7.24
CA GLN A 48 -8.06 6.78 8.68
C GLN A 48 -7.53 5.61 9.52
N GLU A 49 -7.23 4.46 8.89
CA GLU A 49 -6.70 3.28 9.57
C GLU A 49 -5.17 3.39 9.69
N PRO A 50 -4.61 3.44 10.92
CA PRO A 50 -3.16 3.59 11.12
C PRO A 50 -2.33 2.53 10.41
N LEU A 51 -2.84 1.29 10.40
CA LEU A 51 -2.19 0.16 9.74
C LEU A 51 -2.12 0.32 8.21
N PHE A 52 -3.13 0.96 7.62
CA PHE A 52 -3.16 1.19 6.18
C PHE A 52 -2.27 2.39 5.80
N ILE A 53 -2.18 3.41 6.66
CA ILE A 53 -1.21 4.51 6.51
C ILE A 53 0.22 3.97 6.53
N GLU A 54 0.57 3.15 7.53
CA GLU A 54 1.90 2.54 7.64
C GLU A 54 2.26 1.70 6.40
N PHE A 55 1.28 0.98 5.84
CA PHE A 55 1.46 0.27 4.58
C PHE A 55 1.66 1.19 3.37
N ALA A 56 0.91 2.28 3.29
CA ALA A 56 1.02 3.25 2.21
C ALA A 56 2.39 3.96 2.25
N ASP A 57 2.84 4.39 3.42
CA ASP A 57 4.14 5.02 3.64
C ASP A 57 5.28 4.06 3.24
N ALA A 58 5.23 2.81 3.71
CA ALA A 58 6.21 1.80 3.33
C ALA A 58 6.22 1.47 1.82
N CYS A 59 5.09 1.68 1.11
CA CYS A 59 5.06 1.58 -0.35
C CYS A 59 5.74 2.80 -1.00
N MET A 60 5.49 4.00 -0.47
CA MET A 60 6.11 5.24 -0.95
C MET A 60 7.63 5.20 -0.78
N ASP A 61 8.14 4.77 0.37
CA ASP A 61 9.59 4.67 0.64
C ASP A 61 10.34 3.76 -0.35
N VAL A 62 9.65 2.80 -0.96
CA VAL A 62 10.24 1.88 -1.94
C VAL A 62 10.18 2.43 -3.37
N ILE A 63 9.14 3.19 -3.71
CA ILE A 63 8.92 3.70 -5.07
C ILE A 63 9.42 5.12 -5.27
N GLU A 64 9.52 5.90 -4.20
CA GLU A 64 10.07 7.24 -4.22
C GLU A 64 11.60 7.15 -4.24
N PRO A 65 12.27 7.86 -5.17
CA PRO A 65 13.71 7.99 -5.08
C PRO A 65 14.05 8.73 -3.77
N PRO A 66 15.12 8.34 -3.06
CA PRO A 66 15.57 9.11 -1.90
C PRO A 66 15.77 10.56 -2.34
N GLU A 67 15.09 11.49 -1.66
CA GLU A 67 15.23 12.92 -1.92
C GLU A 67 16.73 13.27 -1.93
N GLN A 68 17.20 13.86 -3.03
CA GLN A 68 18.57 14.36 -3.16
C GLN A 68 18.75 15.67 -2.38
#